data_AF-A0A6G4KEA1-F1
#
_entry.id   AF-A0A6G4KEA1-F1
#
_cell.length_a   1.000
_cell.length_b   1.000
_cell.length_c   1.000
_cell.angle_alpha   90.00
_cell.angle_beta   90.00
_cell.angle_gamma   90.00
#
_symmetry.space_group_name_H-M   'P 1'
#
loop_
_entity.id
_entity.type
_entity.pdbx_description
1 polymer ?
#
loop_
_entity_poly.entity_id
_entity_poly.type
_entity_poly.pdbx_seq_one_letter_code
_entity_poly.pdbx_strand_id
1 'polypeptide(L)' 'MQQLNPSEISEIIKGRIEKLDVASQARNEGTIVSVSDGIVRIYGLADVMYGEMIEFPGGVYGMALNLEQDSV' A
#
# COMPACT_ATOMS: atom_id res chain seq x y z
N MET A 1 -15.52 -20.26 29.50
CA MET A 1 -14.48 -19.85 28.54
C MET A 1 -14.76 -20.57 27.24
N GLN A 2 -15.18 -19.85 26.19
CA GLN A 2 -15.41 -20.48 24.88
C GLN A 2 -14.06 -21.00 24.38
N GLN A 3 -13.94 -22.33 24.35
CA GLN A 3 -12.78 -23.04 23.86
C GLN A 3 -12.78 -22.81 22.35
N LEU A 4 -11.94 -21.89 21.86
CA LEU A 4 -11.73 -21.75 20.41
C LEU A 4 -11.26 -23.10 19.89
N ASN A 5 -12.12 -23.76 19.12
CA ASN A 5 -11.80 -25.05 18.54
C ASN A 5 -10.72 -24.84 17.47
N PRO A 6 -9.57 -25.52 17.55
CA PRO A 6 -8.49 -25.38 16.56
C PRO A 6 -8.95 -25.63 15.12
N SER A 7 -10.02 -26.42 14.95
CA SER A 7 -10.68 -26.72 13.68
C SER A 7 -11.27 -25.48 13.02
N GLU A 8 -11.94 -24.60 13.77
CA GLU A 8 -12.53 -23.36 13.24
C GLU A 8 -11.46 -22.38 12.78
N ILE A 9 -10.37 -22.26 13.55
CA ILE A 9 -9.22 -21.43 13.17
C ILE A 9 -8.60 -21.96 11.87
N SER A 10 -8.48 -23.29 11.74
CA SER A 10 -7.94 -23.94 10.55
C SER A 10 -8.82 -23.73 9.32
N GLU A 11 -10.14 -23.81 9.46
CA GLU A 11 -11.11 -23.53 8.39
C GLU A 11 -11.07 -22.06 7.95
N ILE A 12 -10.97 -21.12 8.89
CA ILE A 12 -10.85 -19.69 8.59
C ILE A 12 -9.56 -19.39 7.83
N ILE A 13 -8.42 -19.95 8.26
CA ILE A 13 -7.14 -19.77 7.58
C ILE A 13 -7.19 -20.38 6.17
N LYS A 14 -7.75 -21.58 6.03
CA LYS A 14 -7.90 -22.28 4.74
C LYS A 14 -8.76 -21.48 3.77
N GLY A 15 -9.90 -20.95 4.22
CA GLY A 15 -10.75 -20.09 3.42
C GLY A 15 -10.09 -18.75 3.04
N ARG A 16 -9.19 -18.22 3.86
CA ARG A 16 -8.39 -17.02 3.54
C ARG A 16 -7.33 -17.29 2.48
N ILE A 17 -6.72 -18.47 2.50
CA ILE A 17 -5.76 -18.91 1.48
C ILE A 17 -6.46 -19.19 0.15
N GLU A 18 -7.63 -19.83 0.16
CA GLU A 18 -8.41 -20.09 -1.06
C GLU A 18 -8.91 -18.80 -1.73
N LYS A 19 -9.17 -17.75 -0.95
CA LYS A 19 -9.57 -16.42 -1.42
C LYS A 19 -8.39 -15.48 -1.70
N LEU A 20 -7.15 -15.95 -1.51
CA LEU A 20 -5.98 -15.17 -1.81
C LEU A 20 -5.85 -15.09 -3.34
N ASP A 21 -6.37 -14.00 -3.90
CA ASP A 21 -6.24 -13.72 -5.32
C ASP A 21 -4.77 -13.33 -5.60
N VAL A 22 -3.99 -14.26 -6.14
CA VAL A 22 -2.55 -14.08 -6.47
C VAL A 22 -2.39 -13.32 -7.80
N ALA A 23 -3.37 -12.49 -8.16
CA ALA A 23 -3.26 -11.61 -9.31
C ALA A 23 -2.28 -10.48 -8.97
N SER A 24 -1.22 -10.35 -9.76
CA SER A 24 -0.37 -9.16 -9.74
C SER A 24 -1.21 -7.97 -10.17
N GLN A 25 -1.67 -7.18 -9.20
CA GLN A 25 -2.31 -5.91 -9.49
C GLN A 25 -1.22 -4.98 -10.00
N ALA A 26 -1.40 -4.43 -11.21
CA ALA A 26 -0.57 -3.32 -11.67
C ALA A 26 -0.79 -2.16 -10.70
N ARG A 27 0.18 -1.92 -9.84
CA ARG A 27 0.19 -0.79 -8.91
C ARG A 27 1.15 0.24 -9.47
N ASN A 28 0.73 1.50 -9.42
CA ASN A 28 1.60 2.60 -9.72
C ASN A 28 2.49 2.81 -8.49
N GLU A 29 3.76 2.41 -8.60
CA GLU A 29 4.72 2.44 -7.50
C GLU A 29 5.79 3.49 -7.76
N GLY A 30 6.41 3.99 -6.68
CA GLY A 30 7.48 4.97 -6.75
C GLY A 30 8.55 4.69 -5.70
N THR A 31 9.74 5.23 -5.93
CA THR A 31 10.86 5.13 -5.00
C THR A 31 11.11 6.46 -4.32
N ILE A 32 11.24 6.46 -2.99
CA ILE A 32 11.56 7.66 -2.23
C ILE A 32 13.00 8.08 -2.54
N VAL A 33 13.18 9.30 -3.03
CA VAL A 33 14.50 9.89 -3.32
C VAL A 33 15.00 10.70 -2.12
N SER A 34 14.09 11.43 -1.45
CA SER A 34 14.45 12.22 -0.27
C SER A 34 13.28 12.40 0.67
N VAL A 35 13.58 12.55 1.96
CA VAL A 35 12.63 12.90 3.02
C VAL A 35 13.19 14.11 3.78
N SER A 36 12.40 15.15 3.96
CA SER A 36 12.79 16.35 4.70
C SER A 36 11.55 17.02 5.30
N ASP A 37 11.54 17.16 6.63
CA ASP A 37 10.48 17.88 7.38
C ASP A 37 9.04 17.54 6.96
N GLY A 38 8.74 16.24 6.81
CA GLY A 38 7.42 15.77 6.40
C GLY A 38 7.10 15.93 4.91
N ILE A 39 8.01 16.48 4.11
CA ILE A 39 7.96 16.50 2.65
C ILE A 39 8.79 15.33 2.11
N VAL A 40 8.18 14.55 1.21
CA VAL A 40 8.82 13.41 0.56
C VAL A 40 8.88 13.69 -0.93
N ARG A 41 10.02 13.41 -1.56
CA ARG A 41 10.17 13.43 -3.02
C ARG A 41 10.25 12.00 -3.52
N ILE A 42 9.37 11.65 -4.44
CA ILE A 42 9.20 10.30 -4.98
C ILE A 42 9.53 10.33 -6.47
N TYR A 43 10.35 9.41 -6.92
CA TYR A 43 10.56 9.14 -8.35
C TYR A 43 9.61 8.04 -8.80
N GLY A 44 8.95 8.23 -9.95
CA GLY A 44 7.93 7.31 -10.46
C GLY A 44 6.51 7.83 -10.23
N LEU A 45 5.57 6.95 -9.87
CA LEU A 45 4.15 7.30 -9.70
C LEU A 45 3.55 8.01 -10.93
N ALA A 46 3.79 7.50 -12.14
CA ALA A 46 3.43 8.18 -13.39
C ALA A 46 1.94 8.56 -13.52
N ASP A 47 1.05 7.74 -12.98
CA ASP A 47 -0.40 7.95 -13.03
C ASP A 47 -0.99 8.68 -11.79
N VAL A 48 -0.17 9.22 -10.89
CA VAL A 48 -0.69 9.88 -9.66
C VAL A 48 -1.31 11.24 -9.96
N MET A 49 -2.41 11.54 -9.29
CA MET A 49 -3.13 12.80 -9.46
C MET A 49 -2.81 13.80 -8.35
N TYR A 50 -2.97 15.10 -8.68
CA TYR A 50 -2.84 16.17 -7.69
C TYR A 50 -3.88 15.99 -6.58
N GLY A 51 -3.42 16.02 -5.32
CA GLY A 51 -4.26 15.83 -4.14
C GLY A 51 -4.58 14.38 -3.82
N GLU A 52 -4.01 13.41 -4.53
CA GLU A 52 -4.19 11.98 -4.24
C GLU A 52 -3.44 11.58 -2.96
N MET A 53 -4.00 10.61 -2.25
CA MET A 53 -3.41 10.04 -1.04
C MET A 53 -2.48 8.89 -1.41
N ILE A 54 -1.19 9.03 -1.12
CA ILE A 54 -0.17 8.02 -1.34
C ILE A 54 0.05 7.27 -0.03
N GLU A 55 -0.08 5.94 -0.08
CA GLU A 55 0.25 5.05 1.03
C GLU A 55 1.76 4.78 1.06
N PHE A 56 2.36 4.96 2.23
CA PHE A 56 3.74 4.63 2.54
C PHE A 56 3.82 3.36 3.40
N PRO A 57 4.98 2.68 3.41
CA PRO A 57 5.22 1.58 4.33
C PRO A 57 4.92 1.96 5.79
N GLY A 58 4.22 1.08 6.50
CA GLY A 58 3.84 1.33 7.90
C GLY A 58 2.49 2.02 8.08
N GLY A 59 1.66 2.12 7.03
CA GLY A 59 0.31 2.69 7.12
C GLY A 59 0.30 4.21 7.30
N VAL A 60 1.38 4.86 6.88
CA VAL A 60 1.49 6.32 6.82
C VAL A 60 0.95 6.78 5.47
N TYR A 61 0.33 7.95 5.42
CA TYR A 61 -0.19 8.51 4.19
C TYR A 61 0.36 9.92 3.98
N GLY A 62 0.60 10.27 2.73
CA GLY A 62 0.93 11.62 2.32
C GLY A 62 0.08 12.05 1.14
N MET A 63 0.04 13.36 0.89
CA MET A 63 -0.75 13.94 -0.19
C MET A 63 0.18 14.34 -1.33
N ALA A 64 -0.16 13.95 -2.55
CA ALA A 64 0.54 14.39 -3.75
C ALA A 64 0.26 15.88 -4.00
N LEU A 65 1.29 16.73 -3.95
CA LEU A 65 1.13 18.18 -4.12
C LEU A 65 1.78 18.68 -5.41
N ASN A 66 3.06 18.39 -5.62
CA ASN A 66 3.76 18.82 -6.83
C ASN A 66 3.88 17.63 -7.77
N LEU A 67 3.48 17.78 -9.03
CA LEU A 67 3.68 16.77 -10.07
C LEU A 67 4.69 17.33 -11.06
N GLU A 68 5.95 16.96 -10.90
CA GLU A 68 7.03 17.25 -11.86
C GLU A 68 7.12 16.10 -12.88
N GLN A 69 7.85 16.32 -13.98
CA GLN A 69 7.94 15.34 -15.08
C GLN A 69 8.53 13.98 -14.64
N ASP A 70 9.46 14.02 -13.68
CA ASP A 70 10.18 12.84 -13.18
C ASP A 70 9.97 12.62 -11.66
N SER A 71 9.24 13.49 -10.96
CA SER A 71 9.07 13.35 -9.52
C SER A 71 7.79 13.97 -8.96
N VAL A 72 7.39 13.46 -7.81
CA VAL A 72 6.21 13.87 -7.04
C VAL A 72 6.62 14.27 -5.63
#